data_AF-A0ABC7ZTV2-F1
#
_entry.id   AF-A0ABC7ZTV2-F1
#
_cell.length_a   1.000
_cell.length_b   1.000
_cell.length_c   1.000
_cell.angle_alpha   90.00
_cell.angle_beta   90.00
_cell.angle_gamma   90.00
#
_symmetry.space_group_name_H-M   'P 1'
#
loop_
_entity.id
_entity.type
_entity.pdbx_description
1 polymer ?
#
loop_
_entity_poly.entity_id
_entity_poly.type
_entity_poly.pdbx_seq_one_letter_code
_entity_poly.pdbx_strand_id
1 'polypeptide(L)' 'MSATIIGQLDTNFKIGRRAALREIEDVKHDTREAEDVLDVAVAIAEAEGEIEPEECKVLEEIAGVLGLRLENHL' A
#
# COMPACT_ATOMS: atom_id res chain seq x y z
N MET A 1 -18.78 13.63 -10.50
CA MET A 1 -18.40 13.38 -9.10
C MET A 1 -17.04 12.72 -9.12
N SER A 2 -16.06 13.24 -8.37
CA SER A 2 -14.82 12.48 -8.16
C SER A 2 -15.20 11.23 -7.38
N ALA A 3 -15.02 10.04 -7.97
CA ALA A 3 -15.26 8.80 -7.24
C ALA A 3 -14.13 8.70 -6.20
N THR A 4 -14.50 8.68 -4.92
CA THR A 4 -13.53 8.43 -3.84
C THR A 4 -12.86 7.08 -4.08
N ILE A 5 -11.61 6.91 -3.63
CA ILE A 5 -10.85 5.65 -3.79
C ILE A 5 -11.68 4.46 -3.28
N ILE A 6 -12.36 4.62 -2.14
CA ILE A 6 -13.25 3.62 -1.56
C ILE A 6 -14.40 3.27 -2.52
N GLY A 7 -15.09 4.27 -3.09
CA GLY A 7 -16.16 4.01 -4.05
C GLY A 7 -15.66 3.30 -5.33
N GLN A 8 -14.40 3.52 -5.72
CA GLN A 8 -13.78 2.79 -6.82
C GLN A 8 -13.40 1.36 -6.44
N LEU A 9 -12.94 1.10 -5.21
CA LEU A 9 -12.69 -0.24 -4.70
C LEU A 9 -13.99 -1.06 -4.67
N ASP A 10 -15.08 -0.48 -4.18
CA ASP A 10 -16.41 -1.13 -4.12
C ASP A 10 -16.96 -1.45 -5.52
N THR A 11 -16.76 -0.54 -6.48
CA THR A 11 -17.27 -0.70 -7.85
C THR A 11 -16.42 -1.66 -8.68
N ASN A 12 -15.10 -1.52 -8.61
CA ASN A 12 -14.14 -2.37 -9.31
C ASN A 12 -12.79 -2.35 -8.59
N PHE A 13 -12.50 -3.43 -7.86
CA PHE A 13 -11.29 -3.59 -7.08
C PHE A 13 -10.01 -3.24 -7.84
N LYS A 14 -9.86 -3.67 -9.11
CA LYS A 14 -8.65 -3.39 -9.90
C LYS A 14 -8.47 -1.89 -10.18
N ILE A 15 -9.56 -1.17 -10.43
CA ILE A 15 -9.54 0.27 -10.70
C ILE A 15 -9.27 1.03 -9.40
N GLY A 16 -10.00 0.70 -8.33
CA GLY A 16 -9.81 1.31 -7.02
C GLY A 16 -8.40 1.09 -6.47
N ARG A 17 -7.87 -0.12 -6.60
CA ARG A 17 -6.49 -0.43 -6.21
C ARG A 17 -5.47 0.41 -6.98
N ARG A 18 -5.65 0.57 -8.29
CA ARG A 18 -4.75 1.42 -9.09
C ARG A 18 -4.83 2.89 -8.68
N ALA A 19 -6.00 3.38 -8.27
CA ALA A 19 -6.14 4.73 -7.75
C ALA A 19 -5.48 4.88 -6.38
N ALA A 20 -5.68 3.93 -5.47
CA ALA A 20 -5.02 3.91 -4.16
C ALA A 20 -3.49 3.93 -4.30
N LEU A 21 -2.92 3.12 -5.19
CA LEU A 21 -1.47 3.09 -5.41
C LEU A 21 -0.92 4.42 -5.96
N ARG A 22 -1.70 5.18 -6.75
CA ARG A 22 -1.27 6.50 -7.21
C ARG A 22 -1.20 7.52 -6.08
N GLU A 23 -2.15 7.48 -5.17
CA GLU A 23 -2.20 8.40 -4.04
C GLU A 23 -1.11 8.05 -3.00
N ILE A 24 -0.75 6.75 -2.90
CA ILE A 24 0.44 6.31 -2.16
C ILE A 24 1.73 6.81 -2.84
N GLU A 25 1.80 6.82 -4.17
CA GLU A 25 2.97 7.31 -4.89
C GLU A 25 3.28 8.79 -4.60
N ASP A 26 2.27 9.60 -4.26
CA ASP A 26 2.44 11.03 -4.02
C ASP A 26 3.40 11.34 -2.84
N VAL A 27 3.51 10.44 -1.85
CA VAL A 27 4.42 10.61 -0.71
C VAL A 27 5.84 10.10 -0.96
N LYS A 28 6.10 9.46 -2.11
CA LYS A 28 7.40 8.85 -2.45
C LYS A 28 8.60 9.81 -2.31
N HIS A 29 8.37 11.10 -2.49
CA HIS A 29 9.43 12.11 -2.48
C HIS A 29 9.86 12.55 -1.08
N ASP A 30 9.13 12.15 -0.05
CA ASP A 30 9.53 12.27 1.35
C ASP A 30 9.82 10.87 1.90
N THR A 31 11.09 10.58 2.16
CA THR A 31 11.52 9.26 2.64
C THR A 31 10.81 8.87 3.93
N ARG A 32 10.58 9.82 4.84
CA ARG A 32 9.94 9.52 6.11
C ARG A 32 8.47 9.19 5.91
N GLU A 33 7.76 9.96 5.09
CA GLU A 33 6.34 9.66 4.81
C GLU A 33 6.18 8.33 4.06
N ALA A 34 7.09 8.02 3.14
CA ALA A 34 7.12 6.74 2.44
C ALA A 34 7.35 5.57 3.41
N GLU A 35 8.32 5.70 4.33
CA GLU A 35 8.58 4.69 5.37
C GLU A 35 7.36 4.53 6.29
N ASP A 36 6.78 5.63 6.78
CA ASP A 36 5.60 5.63 7.67
C ASP A 36 4.40 4.91 7.00
N VAL A 37 4.16 5.12 5.70
CA VAL A 37 3.08 4.43 4.97
C VAL A 37 3.33 2.93 4.86
N LEU A 38 4.56 2.53 4.54
CA LEU A 38 4.91 1.11 4.40
C LEU A 38 4.87 0.39 5.75
N ASP A 39 5.41 1.00 6.80
CA ASP A 39 5.41 0.46 8.17
C ASP A 39 3.98 0.22 8.68
N VAL A 40 3.07 1.18 8.46
CA VAL A 40 1.67 1.01 8.84
C VAL A 40 1.01 -0.11 8.04
N ALA A 41 1.31 -0.23 6.75
CA ALA A 41 0.76 -1.31 5.92
C ALA A 41 1.24 -2.69 6.40
N VAL A 42 2.52 -2.83 6.75
CA VAL A 42 3.08 -4.05 7.33
C VAL A 42 2.41 -4.36 8.67
N ALA A 43 2.31 -3.40 9.58
CA ALA A 43 1.69 -3.60 10.89
C ALA A 43 0.22 -4.03 10.81
N ILE A 44 -0.51 -3.59 9.78
CA ILE A 44 -1.89 -4.03 9.52
C ILE A 44 -1.90 -5.50 9.07
N ALA A 45 -1.02 -5.89 8.15
CA ALA A 45 -0.93 -7.28 7.68
C ALA A 45 -0.47 -8.23 8.81
N GLU A 46 0.44 -7.78 9.66
CA GLU A 46 0.92 -8.55 10.81
C GLU A 46 -0.08 -8.66 11.97
N ALA A 47 -1.20 -7.95 11.93
CA ALA A 47 -2.13 -7.86 13.07
C ALA A 47 -2.67 -9.22 13.52
N GLU A 48 -2.75 -10.20 12.61
CA GLU A 48 -3.19 -11.58 12.90
C GLU A 48 -2.04 -12.53 13.24
N GLY A 49 -0.80 -12.03 13.30
CA GLY A 49 0.40 -12.73 13.75
C GLY A 49 1.22 -13.40 12.64
N GLU A 50 0.71 -13.46 11.41
CA GLU A 50 1.41 -13.93 10.23
C GLU A 50 0.98 -13.09 9.02
N ILE A 51 1.94 -12.72 8.15
CA ILE A 51 1.64 -12.08 6.87
C ILE A 51 1.37 -13.19 5.84
N GLU A 52 0.17 -13.21 5.28
CA GLU A 52 -0.19 -14.19 4.26
C GLU A 52 0.57 -13.93 2.94
N PRO A 53 0.82 -14.97 2.10
CA PRO A 53 1.48 -14.78 0.80
C PRO A 53 0.79 -13.77 -0.11
N GLU A 54 -0.54 -13.64 0.00
CA GLU A 54 -1.35 -12.68 -0.73
C GLU A 54 -1.13 -11.24 -0.24
N GLU A 55 -0.98 -11.04 1.06
CA GLU A 55 -0.70 -9.74 1.67
C GLU A 55 0.73 -9.31 1.36
N CYS A 56 1.69 -10.24 1.45
CA CYS A 56 3.07 -10.03 1.08
C CYS A 56 3.20 -9.48 -0.36
N LYS A 57 2.43 -10.01 -1.32
CA LYS A 57 2.40 -9.48 -2.71
C LYS A 57 1.92 -8.03 -2.77
N VAL A 58 0.94 -7.65 -1.95
CA VAL A 58 0.42 -6.27 -1.91
C VAL A 58 1.43 -5.33 -1.27
N LEU A 59 2.08 -5.76 -0.19
CA LEU A 59 3.15 -5.01 0.49
C LEU A 59 4.35 -4.78 -0.45
N GLU A 60 4.76 -5.79 -1.22
CA GLU A 60 5.82 -5.65 -2.24
C GLU A 60 5.46 -4.63 -3.31
N GLU A 61 4.19 -4.58 -3.74
CA GLU A 61 3.75 -3.58 -4.70
C GLU A 61 3.74 -2.16 -4.11
N ILE A 62 3.32 -2.00 -2.85
CA ILE A 62 3.38 -0.71 -2.14
C ILE A 62 4.83 -0.25 -1.99
N ALA A 63 5.73 -1.13 -1.52
CA ALA A 63 7.15 -0.85 -1.40
C ALA A 63 7.77 -0.44 -2.75
N GLY A 64 7.44 -1.16 -3.83
CA GLY A 64 7.89 -0.85 -5.18
C GLY A 64 7.44 0.53 -5.68
N VAL A 65 6.20 0.92 -5.41
CA VAL A 65 5.68 2.26 -5.74
C VAL A 65 6.46 3.33 -4.97
N LEU A 66 6.65 3.14 -3.67
CA LEU A 66 7.38 4.05 -2.77
C LEU A 66 8.89 4.06 -3.00
N GLY A 67 9.43 3.14 -3.81
CA GLY A 67 10.88 3.02 -4.04
C GLY A 67 11.64 2.44 -2.84
N LEU A 68 10.95 1.75 -1.95
CA LEU A 68 11.49 1.08 -0.78
C LEU A 68 11.70 -0.42 -1.06
N ARG A 69 12.27 -1.12 -0.08
CA ARG A 69 12.40 -2.58 -0.09
C ARG A 69 11.63 -3.13 1.09
N LEU A 70 10.66 -4.01 0.84
CA LEU A 70 9.83 -4.59 1.90
C LEU A 70 10.68 -5.27 2.98
N GLU A 71 11.75 -5.96 2.60
CA GLU A 71 12.70 -6.64 3.51
C GLU A 71 13.26 -5.74 4.64
N ASN A 72 13.30 -4.42 4.46
CA ASN A 72 13.79 -3.49 5.49
C ASN A 72 12.74 -3.17 6.57
N HIS A 73 11.49 -3.58 6.36
CA HIS A 73 10.32 -3.26 7.17
C HIS A 73 9.64 -4.51 7.76
N LEU A 74 10.25 -5.69 7.56
CA LEU A 74 9.84 -6.98 8.14
C LEU A 74 10.73 -7.38 9.33
#